data_AF-A0A2D0HFJ6-F1
#
_entry.id   AF-A0A2D0HFJ6-F1
#
_cell.length_a   1.000
_cell.length_b   1.000
_cell.length_c   1.000
_cell.angle_alpha   90.00
_cell.angle_beta   90.00
_cell.angle_gamma   90.00
#
_symmetry.space_group_name_H-M   'P 1'
#
loop_
_entity.id
_entity.type
_entity.pdbx_description
1 polymer ?
#
loop_
_entity_poly.entity_id
_entity_poly.type
_entity_poly.pdbx_seq_one_letter_code
_entity_poly.pdbx_strand_id
1 'polypeptide(L)' 'MNLLRLRMHHLIEQLGDDDLQDIWNVLEGLYYDFYMLKAIQKVKRSQQPWDILTHEEAVRLLMFF' A
#
# COMPACT_ATOMS: atom_id res chain seq x y z
N MET A 1 -34.33 -2.24 -10.15
CA MET A 1 -33.06 -2.85 -10.64
C MET A 1 -32.09 -1.72 -10.96
N ASN A 2 -30.85 -1.78 -10.47
CA ASN A 2 -29.89 -0.68 -10.60
C ASN A 2 -28.94 -0.99 -11.79
N LEU A 3 -28.99 -0.19 -12.86
CA LEU A 3 -28.28 -0.42 -14.12
C LEU A 3 -26.76 -0.62 -13.92
N LEU A 4 -26.18 0.12 -12.97
CA LEU A 4 -24.77 0.01 -12.60
C LEU A 4 -24.43 -1.36 -12.03
N ARG A 5 -25.33 -1.94 -11.24
CA ARG A 5 -25.19 -3.27 -10.66
C ARG A 5 -25.24 -4.34 -11.75
N LEU A 6 -26.15 -4.21 -12.71
CA LEU A 6 -26.26 -5.13 -13.85
C LEU A 6 -25.00 -5.08 -14.72
N ARG A 7 -24.47 -3.87 -14.99
CA ARG A 7 -23.21 -3.68 -15.71
C ARG A 7 -22.01 -4.27 -14.99
N MET A 8 -21.91 -4.06 -13.67
CA MET A 8 -20.82 -4.64 -12.88
C MET A 8 -20.86 -6.18 -12.91
N HIS A 9 -22.02 -6.79 -12.74
CA HIS A 9 -22.16 -8.24 -12.85
C HIS A 9 -21.77 -8.76 -14.24
N HIS A 10 -22.22 -8.09 -15.31
CA HIS A 10 -21.88 -8.50 -16.66
C HIS A 10 -20.38 -8.36 -16.97
N LEU A 11 -19.73 -7.33 -16.45
CA LEU A 11 -18.28 -7.17 -16.59
C LEU A 11 -17.53 -8.26 -15.83
N ILE A 12 -17.98 -8.62 -14.62
CA ILE A 12 -17.38 -9.70 -13.83
C ILE A 12 -17.56 -11.06 -14.53
N GLU A 13 -18.72 -11.32 -15.14
CA GLU A 13 -18.97 -12.54 -15.92
C GLU A 13 -18.14 -12.64 -17.20
N GLN A 14 -17.66 -11.51 -17.73
CA GLN A 14 -16.82 -11.47 -18.93
C GLN A 14 -15.33 -11.68 -18.64
N LEU A 15 -14.91 -11.61 -17.37
CA LEU A 15 -13.56 -11.95 -16.96
C LEU A 15 -13.48 -13.46 -16.75
N GLY A 16 -12.63 -14.14 -17.52
CA GLY A 16 -12.27 -15.52 -17.20
C GLY A 16 -11.57 -15.56 -15.85
N ASP A 17 -11.70 -16.67 -15.12
CA ASP A 17 -11.08 -16.83 -13.80
C ASP A 17 -9.55 -16.62 -13.85
N ASP A 18 -8.92 -17.05 -14.95
CA ASP A 18 -7.49 -16.84 -15.21
C ASP A 18 -7.16 -15.35 -15.41
N ASP A 19 -7.97 -14.62 -16.21
CA ASP A 19 -7.80 -13.18 -16.43
C ASP A 19 -8.01 -12.40 -15.12
N LEU A 20 -8.96 -12.84 -14.29
CA LEU A 20 -9.25 -12.25 -12.99
C LEU A 20 -8.06 -12.41 -12.04
N GLN A 21 -7.46 -13.59 -12.01
CA GLN A 21 -6.28 -13.86 -11.19
C GLN A 21 -5.07 -13.01 -11.65
N ASP A 22 -4.85 -12.90 -12.95
CA ASP A 22 -3.78 -12.09 -13.51
C ASP A 22 -3.96 -10.59 -13.20
N ILE A 23 -5.18 -10.07 -13.36
CA ILE A 23 -5.51 -8.69 -13.02
C ILE A 23 -5.37 -8.45 -11.50
N TRP A 24 -5.78 -9.41 -10.68
CA TRP A 24 -5.61 -9.32 -9.22
C TRP A 24 -4.12 -9.22 -8.85
N ASN A 25 -3.26 -10.06 -9.42
CA ASN A 25 -1.82 -10.04 -9.15
C ASN A 25 -1.20 -8.67 -9.49
N VAL A 26 -1.63 -8.05 -10.61
CA VAL A 26 -1.17 -6.71 -11.01
C VAL A 26 -1.69 -5.63 -10.05
N LEU A 27 -2.99 -5.67 -9.71
CA LEU A 27 -3.61 -4.68 -8.83
C LEU A 27 -3.05 -4.75 -7.40
N GLU A 28 -2.78 -5.95 -6.91
CA GLU A 28 -2.18 -6.18 -5.60
C GLU A 28 -0.81 -5.52 -5.49
N GLY A 29 0.08 -5.75 -6.47
CA GLY A 29 1.39 -5.10 -6.50
C GLY A 29 1.30 -3.58 -6.51
N LEU A 30 0.45 -3.02 -7.39
CA LEU A 30 0.23 -1.58 -7.48
C LEU A 30 -0.35 -1.00 -6.18
N TYR A 31 -1.23 -1.74 -5.50
CA TYR A 31 -1.79 -1.32 -4.22
C TYR A 31 -0.71 -1.22 -3.14
N TYR A 32 0.17 -2.23 -3.03
CA TYR A 32 1.27 -2.22 -2.08
C TYR A 32 2.27 -1.10 -2.35
N ASP A 33 2.65 -0.89 -3.61
CA ASP A 33 3.53 0.20 -4.00
C ASP A 33 2.95 1.57 -3.63
N PHE A 34 1.67 1.78 -3.95
CA PHE A 34 0.97 3.02 -3.62
C PHE A 34 0.82 3.24 -2.11
N TYR A 35 0.49 2.19 -1.37
CA TYR A 35 0.41 2.22 0.08
C TYR A 35 1.75 2.63 0.69
N MET A 36 2.84 1.98 0.27
CA MET A 36 4.19 2.28 0.74
C MET A 36 4.60 3.72 0.42
N LEU A 37 4.34 4.18 -0.81
CA LEU A 37 4.63 5.56 -1.21
C LEU A 37 3.90 6.57 -0.30
N LYS A 38 2.61 6.34 -0.01
CA LYS A 38 1.83 7.19 0.89
C LYS A 38 2.38 7.17 2.31
N ALA A 39 2.78 6.01 2.83
CA ALA A 39 3.37 5.88 4.15
C ALA A 39 4.68 6.71 4.24
N ILE A 40 5.58 6.56 3.25
CA ILE A 40 6.82 7.33 3.17
C ILE A 40 6.54 8.84 3.09
N GLN A 41 5.60 9.26 2.24
CA GLN A 41 5.22 10.68 2.12
C GLN A 41 4.67 11.23 3.43
N LYS A 42 3.86 10.45 4.15
CA LYS A 42 3.31 10.84 5.45
C LYS A 42 4.43 11.01 6.48
N VAL A 43 5.32 10.02 6.59
CA VAL A 43 6.47 10.08 7.50
C VAL A 43 7.36 11.27 7.18
N LYS A 44 7.66 11.52 5.90
CA LYS A 44 8.46 12.69 5.48
C LYS A 44 7.82 14.02 5.88
N ARG A 45 6.48 14.11 5.89
CA ARG A 45 5.75 15.32 6.27
C ARG A 45 5.65 15.50 7.79
N SER A 46 5.60 14.40 8.54
CA SER A 46 5.48 14.42 10.00
C SER A 46 6.83 14.39 10.71
N GLN A 47 7.91 13.97 10.04
CA GLN A 47 9.24 13.89 10.60
C GLN A 47 9.71 15.27 11.06
N GLN A 48 9.94 15.39 12.36
CA GLN A 48 10.74 16.46 12.95
C GLN A 48 12.23 16.09 12.82
N PRO A 49 13.14 17.07 12.82
CA PRO A 49 14.59 16.83 12.79
C PRO A 49 15.11 15.87 13.88
N TRP A 50 14.36 15.71 14.97
CA TRP A 50 14.70 14.89 16.14
C TRP A 50 14.01 13.52 16.16
N ASP A 51 13.15 13.21 15.17
CA ASP A 51 12.41 11.94 15.10
C ASP A 51 13.25 10.79 14.49
N ILE A 52 14.47 11.09 14.04
CA ILE A 52 15.40 10.11 13.49
C ILE A 52 16.62 10.11 14.38
N LEU A 53 16.90 8.98 15.01
CA LEU A 53 18.18 8.75 15.69
C LEU A 53 19.24 8.51 14.64
N THR A 54 20.37 9.17 14.77
CA THR A 54 21.60 8.72 14.12
C THR A 54 21.97 7.32 14.64
N HIS A 55 22.78 6.59 13.88
CA HIS A 55 23.24 5.26 14.29
C HIS A 55 23.87 5.27 15.69
N GLU A 56 24.68 6.29 16.00
CA GLU A 56 25.33 6.47 17.29
C GLU A 56 24.34 6.74 18.43
N GLU A 57 23.30 7.54 18.19
CA GLU A 57 22.24 7.81 19.16
C GLU A 57 21.37 6.57 19.42
N ALA A 58 21.08 5.79 18.38
CA ALA A 58 20.36 4.52 18.52
C ALA A 58 21.16 3.50 19.33
N VAL A 59 22.47 3.36 19.07
CA VAL A 59 23.35 2.47 19.82
C VAL A 59 23.46 2.88 21.28
N ARG A 60 23.52 4.19 21.58
CA ARG A 60 23.52 4.67 22.97
C ARG A 60 22.22 4.34 23.70
N LEU A 61 21.06 4.53 23.08
CA LEU A 61 19.78 4.17 23.70
C LEU A 61 19.70 2.67 24.02
N LEU A 62 20.23 1.80 23.15
CA LEU A 62 20.29 0.35 23.40
C LEU A 62 21.19 -0.05 24.58
N MET A 63 22.20 0.76 24.93
CA MET A 63 23.09 0.49 26.07
C MET A 63 22.48 0.87 27.43
N PHE A 64 21.37 1.61 27.43
CA PHE A 64 20.65 2.03 28.65
C PHE A 64 19.39 1.19 28.95
N PHE A 65 19.17 0.09 28.21
CA PHE A 65 18.13 -0.91 28.46
C PHE A 65 18.73 -2.25 28.92
#